data_AF-A0A2A3JQS5-F1
#
_entry.id   AF-A0A2A3JQS5-F1
#
_cell.length_a   1.000
_cell.length_b   1.000
_cell.length_c   1.000
_cell.angle_alpha   90.00
_cell.angle_beta   90.00
_cell.angle_gamma   90.00
#
_symmetry.space_group_name_H-M   'P 1'
#
loop_
_entity.id
_entity.type
_entity.pdbx_description
1 polymer ?
#
loop_
_entity_poly.entity_id
_entity_poly.type
_entity_poly.pdbx_seq_one_letter_code
_entity_poly.pdbx_strand_id
1 'polypeptide(L)' 'MSSDKTAIRDAATVIVLRDRDSRPSVLMGQRGAGAAFMPNKFVFPGGAVDAADAEVKLAAPLPAACATRLDED' A
#
# COMPACT_ATOMS: atom_id res chain seq x y z
N MET A 1 19.05 10.69 15.96
CA MET A 1 17.84 10.90 16.79
C MET A 1 16.99 9.64 16.70
N SER A 2 16.57 9.06 17.83
CA SER A 2 15.71 7.86 17.81
C SER A 2 14.32 8.27 17.33
N SER A 3 13.83 7.65 16.25
CA SER A 3 12.45 7.83 15.78
C SER A 3 11.47 7.38 16.87
N ASP A 4 10.45 8.19 17.13
CA ASP A 4 9.32 7.82 17.98
C ASP A 4 8.53 6.70 17.28
N LYS A 5 8.52 5.52 17.91
CA LYS A 5 7.85 4.33 17.39
C LYS A 5 6.33 4.37 17.55
N THR A 6 5.79 5.35 18.27
CA THR A 6 4.35 5.51 18.50
C THR A 6 3.69 6.44 17.48
N ALA A 7 4.49 7.22 16.75
CA ALA A 7 3.98 8.09 15.69
C ALA A 7 3.24 7.27 14.63
N ILE A 8 2.02 7.69 14.29
CA ILE A 8 1.28 7.14 13.15
C ILE A 8 2.01 7.58 11.89
N ARG A 9 2.28 6.61 11.01
CA ARG A 9 3.00 6.84 9.75
C ARG A 9 2.08 6.53 8.58
N ASP A 10 2.09 7.41 7.60
CA ASP A 10 1.41 7.18 6.34
C ASP A 10 2.00 5.95 5.65
N ALA A 11 1.10 5.13 5.10
CA ALA A 11 1.43 3.90 4.42
C ALA A 11 0.45 3.66 3.28
N ALA A 12 0.93 2.99 2.24
CA ALA A 12 0.12 2.59 1.10
C ALA A 12 0.24 1.07 0.88
N THR A 13 -0.81 0.49 0.30
CA THR A 13 -0.87 -0.93 -0.05
C THR A 13 -1.49 -1.08 -1.43
N VAL A 14 -0.95 -1.99 -2.23
CA VAL A 14 -1.44 -2.31 -3.57
C VAL A 14 -2.03 -3.73 -3.55
N ILE A 15 -3.27 -3.86 -4.01
CA ILE A 15 -3.92 -5.16 -4.22
C ILE A 15 -3.92 -5.45 -5.72
N VAL A 16 -3.07 -6.40 -6.14
CA VAL A 16 -3.02 -6.85 -7.53
C VAL A 16 -3.99 -8.02 -7.69
N LEU A 17 -4.98 -7.84 -8.57
CA LEU A 17 -5.96 -8.87 -8.92
C LEU A 17 -5.59 -9.51 -10.25
N ARG A 18 -5.75 -10.83 -10.33
CA ARG A 18 -5.73 -11.61 -11.56
C ARG A 18 -7.07 -12.34 -11.71
N ASP A 19 -7.52 -12.54 -12.95
CA ASP A 19 -8.72 -13.32 -13.27
C ASP A 19 -9.99 -12.80 -12.57
N ARG A 20 -10.13 -11.46 -12.52
CA ARG A 20 -11.16 -10.75 -11.72
C ARG A 20 -12.58 -11.28 -11.92
N ASP A 21 -12.95 -11.57 -13.16
CA ASP A 21 -14.34 -11.91 -13.53
C ASP A 21 -14.60 -13.42 -13.55
N SER A 22 -13.59 -14.26 -13.32
CA SER A 22 -13.72 -15.72 -13.36
C SER A 22 -13.29 -16.37 -12.04
N ARG A 23 -11.99 -16.54 -11.83
CA ARG A 23 -11.41 -17.14 -10.63
C ARG A 23 -10.45 -16.14 -9.97
N PRO A 24 -10.99 -15.11 -9.29
CA PRO A 24 -10.17 -14.02 -8.80
C PRO A 24 -9.09 -14.54 -7.85
N SER A 25 -7.86 -14.09 -8.11
CA SER A 25 -6.69 -14.37 -7.29
C SER A 25 -6.02 -13.04 -6.93
N VAL A 26 -5.49 -12.94 -5.71
CA VAL A 26 -4.76 -11.75 -5.24
C VAL A 26 -3.28 -12.08 -5.04
N LEU A 27 -2.41 -11.16 -5.41
CA LEU A 27 -0.98 -11.28 -5.12
C LEU A 27 -0.73 -11.00 -3.64
N MET A 28 -0.07 -11.94 -2.97
CA MET A 28 0.41 -11.78 -1.60
C MET A 28 1.87 -12.18 -1.50
N GLY A 29 2.62 -11.49 -0.66
CA GLY A 29 3.96 -11.88 -0.23
C GLY A 29 3.92 -12.46 1.19
N GLN A 30 4.81 -13.39 1.51
CA GLN A 30 5.02 -13.82 2.90
C GLN A 30 6.21 -13.08 3.49
N ARG A 31 6.03 -12.50 4.67
CA ARG A 31 7.13 -11.85 5.39
C ARG A 31 8.14 -12.88 5.88
N GLY A 32 9.42 -12.55 5.79
CA GLY A 32 10.49 -13.37 6.34
C GLY A 32 10.39 -13.52 7.87
N ALA A 33 10.98 -14.59 8.40
CA ALA A 33 10.96 -14.89 9.83
C ALA A 33 11.63 -13.82 10.71
N GLY A 34 12.61 -13.09 10.16
CA GLY A 34 13.32 -12.00 10.85
C GLY A 34 12.65 -10.62 10.75
N ALA A 35 11.42 -10.53 10.22
CA ALA A 35 10.74 -9.25 10.07
C ALA A 35 10.43 -8.63 11.44
N ALA A 36 10.80 -7.35 11.64
CA ALA A 36 10.64 -6.63 12.91
C ALA A 36 9.18 -6.46 13.39
N PHE A 37 8.22 -6.70 12.50
CA PHE A 37 6.79 -6.65 12.78
C PHE A 37 6.15 -7.86 12.08
N MET A 38 5.09 -8.47 12.62
CA MET A 38 4.32 -9.56 12.01
C MET A 38 5.11 -10.59 11.15
N PRO A 39 6.13 -11.28 11.69
CA PRO A 39 6.91 -12.27 10.93
C PRO A 39 6.03 -13.44 10.43
N ASN A 40 6.43 -14.04 9.32
CA ASN A 40 5.77 -15.19 8.67
C ASN A 40 4.33 -14.97 8.18
N LYS A 41 3.79 -13.75 8.25
CA LYS A 41 2.44 -13.42 7.76
C LYS A 41 2.41 -13.20 6.26
N PHE A 42 1.30 -13.61 5.63
CA PHE A 42 0.95 -13.19 4.29
C PHE A 42 0.41 -11.76 4.34
N VAL A 43 0.94 -10.91 3.46
CA VAL A 43 0.61 -9.49 3.36
C VAL A 43 0.45 -9.12 1.89
N PHE A 44 -0.32 -8.06 1.65
CA PHE A 44 -0.31 -7.41 0.34
C PHE A 44 0.99 -6.60 0.15
N PRO A 45 1.45 -6.41 -1.08
CA PRO A 45 2.55 -5.48 -1.38
C PRO A 45 2.22 -4.06 -0.87
N GLY A 46 3.18 -3.43 -0.19
CA GLY A 46 2.99 -2.10 0.37
C GLY A 46 4.13 -1.71 1.30
N GLY A 47 4.02 -0.51 1.87
CA GLY A 47 5.05 0.06 2.73
C GLY A 47 4.68 1.43 3.29
N ALA A 48 5.58 1.98 4.09
CA ALA A 48 5.50 3.38 4.50
C ALA A 48 5.68 4.27 3.26
N VAL A 49 5.02 5.42 3.26
CA VAL A 49 5.21 6.45 2.23
C VAL A 49 6.58 7.11 2.42
N ASP A 50 7.30 7.29 1.33
CA ASP A 50 8.53 8.09 1.27
C ASP A 50 8.21 9.49 0.75
N ALA A 51 8.93 10.51 1.22
CA ALA A 51 8.68 11.90 0.81
C ALA A 51 8.77 12.12 -0.71
N ALA A 52 9.59 11.32 -1.39
CA ALA A 52 9.75 11.37 -2.84
C ALA A 52 8.53 10.85 -3.61
N ASP A 53 7.62 10.10 -2.97
CA ASP A 53 6.41 9.59 -3.62
C ASP A 53 5.49 10.72 -4.09
N ALA A 54 5.49 11.86 -3.36
CA ALA A 54 4.70 13.05 -3.71
C ALA A 54 5.12 13.70 -5.04
N GLU A 55 6.36 13.47 -5.48
CA GLU A 55 6.91 14.04 -6.71
C GLU A 55 6.64 13.16 -7.94
N VAL A 56 6.09 11.95 -7.74
CA VAL A 56 5.80 11.01 -8.81
C VAL A 56 4.58 11.49 -9.59
N LYS A 57 4.78 11.81 -10.88
CA LYS A 57 3.69 12.18 -11.77
C LYS A 57 2.77 10.97 -12.02
N LEU A 58 1.46 11.19 -11.89
CA LEU A 58 0.48 10.18 -12.25
C LEU A 58 0.56 9.86 -13.75
N ALA A 59 0.56 8.56 -14.08
CA ALA A 59 0.57 8.09 -15.47
C ALA A 59 -0.75 8.41 -16.21
N ALA A 60 -1.85 8.55 -15.46
CA ALA A 60 -3.17 8.95 -15.95
C ALA A 60 -3.93 9.64 -14.81
N PRO A 61 -4.98 10.43 -15.11
CA PRO A 61 -5.85 10.99 -14.08
C PRO A 61 -6.47 9.89 -13.20
N LEU A 62 -6.73 10.22 -11.94
CA LEU A 62 -7.47 9.32 -11.06
C LEU A 62 -8.87 9.04 -11.62
N PRO A 63 -9.40 7.81 -11.47
CA PRO A 63 -10.81 7.55 -11.74
C PRO A 63 -11.68 8.52 -10.93
N ALA A 64 -12.74 9.06 -11.54
CA ALA A 64 -13.57 10.10 -10.93
C ALA A 64 -14.06 9.73 -9.51
N ALA A 65 -14.48 8.47 -9.32
CA ALA A 65 -14.89 7.98 -8.00
C ALA A 65 -13.79 8.04 -6.94
N CYS A 66 -12.53 7.86 -7.32
CA CYS A 66 -11.40 7.99 -6.40
C CYS A 66 -11.06 9.46 -6.14
N ALA A 67 -11.09 10.30 -7.18
CA ALA A 67 -10.86 11.75 -7.02
C ALA A 67 -11.88 12.36 -6.04
N THR A 68 -13.17 12.09 -6.23
CA THR A 68 -14.23 12.58 -5.34
C THR A 68 -14.03 12.15 -3.89
N ARG A 69 -13.61 10.89 -3.63
CA ARG A 69 -13.39 10.39 -2.27
C ARG A 69 -12.16 11.00 -1.59
N LEU A 70 -11.20 11.48 -2.37
CA LEU A 70 -9.99 12.12 -1.84
C LEU A 70 -10.18 13.63 -1.67
N ASP A 71 -11.18 14.23 -2.33
CA ASP A 71 -11.55 15.65 -2.19
C ASP A 71 -12.45 15.91 -0.96
N GLU A 72 -12.94 14.86 -0.27
CA GLU A 72 -13.72 14.97 0.95
C GLU A 72 -12.78 15.04 2.17
N ASP A 73 -12.53 16.24 2.68
CA ASP A 73 -11.93 16.51 4.00
C ASP A 73 -12.91 16.23 5.16
#